data_AF-A0A7X9F9B6-F1
#
_entry.id   AF-A0A7X9F9B6-F1
#
_cell.length_a   1.000
_cell.length_b   1.000
_cell.length_c   1.000
_cell.angle_alpha   90.00
_cell.angle_beta   90.00
_cell.angle_gamma   90.00
#
_symmetry.space_group_name_H-M   'P 1'
#
loop_
_entity.id
_entity.type
_entity.pdbx_description
1 polymer ?
#
loop_
_entity_poly.entity_id
_entity_poly.type
_entity_poly.pdbx_seq_one_letter_code
_entity_poly.pdbx_strand_id
1 'polypeptide(L)'
;MEVVFKFPILTNPSYREQSDKFNYFVYSIGLTERYSIFSDKRLQVFAEVSPYFAHAYKEVWNSGDPVPYTNDEFGCYAAPGVTLYSKSRRVSFDLYYEIFFTGHTMLSYKVNYNF
;
A
#
# COMPACT_ATOMS: atom_id res chain seq x y z
N MET A 1 0.08 -11.69 13.77
CA MET A 1 -0.98 -11.00 13.02
C MET A 1 -0.58 -9.54 12.94
N GLU A 2 -0.33 -9.02 11.74
CA GLU A 2 0.10 -7.64 11.49
C GLU A 2 -1.16 -6.83 11.13
N VAL A 3 -1.48 -5.80 11.91
CA VAL A 3 -2.52 -4.83 11.54
C VAL A 3 -1.81 -3.68 10.86
N VAL A 4 -2.05 -3.52 9.56
CA VAL A 4 -1.41 -2.54 8.68
C VAL A 4 -2.39 -1.45 8.32
N PHE A 5 -2.08 -0.21 8.67
CA PHE A 5 -2.76 0.96 8.12
C PHE A 5 -1.85 1.61 7.08
N LYS A 6 -2.23 1.51 5.80
CA LYS A 6 -1.57 2.21 4.70
C LYS A 6 -2.28 3.53 4.44
N PHE A 7 -1.52 4.61 4.34
CA PHE A 7 -2.04 5.91 3.93
C PHE A 7 -1.19 6.42 2.76
N PRO A 8 -1.74 6.38 1.55
CA PRO A 8 -1.06 6.86 0.36
C PRO A 8 -0.71 8.34 0.44
N ILE A 9 0.53 8.71 0.13
CA ILE A 9 0.86 10.05 -0.33
C ILE A 9 0.99 9.97 -1.85
N LEU A 10 -0.09 10.31 -2.55
CA LEU A 10 -0.14 10.34 -4.00
C LEU A 10 0.73 11.51 -4.51
N THR A 11 1.86 11.19 -5.12
CA THR A 11 2.76 12.18 -5.72
C THR A 11 2.38 12.54 -7.16
N ASN A 12 1.56 11.72 -7.82
CA ASN A 12 1.12 11.96 -9.20
C ASN A 12 -0.24 12.70 -9.23
N PRO A 13 -0.32 13.91 -9.82
CA PRO A 13 -1.54 14.71 -9.84
C PRO A 13 -2.72 14.04 -10.58
N SER A 14 -2.45 13.21 -11.60
CA SER A 14 -3.50 12.52 -12.37
C SER A 14 -4.33 11.56 -11.53
N TYR A 15 -3.68 10.84 -10.61
CA TYR A 15 -4.35 9.89 -9.71
C TYR A 15 -5.04 10.58 -8.54
N ARG A 16 -4.50 11.72 -8.11
CA ARG A 16 -5.11 12.54 -7.06
C ARG A 16 -6.48 13.07 -7.49
N GLU A 17 -6.61 13.53 -8.74
CA GLU A 17 -7.92 13.91 -9.30
C GLU A 17 -8.89 12.73 -9.45
N GLN A 18 -8.39 11.52 -9.71
CA GLN A 18 -9.22 10.32 -9.88
C GLN A 18 -9.69 9.77 -8.51
N SER A 19 -8.86 9.89 -7.47
CA SER A 19 -9.17 9.52 -6.08
C SER A 19 -10.10 10.53 -5.41
N ASP A 20 -9.94 11.83 -5.65
CA ASP A 20 -10.80 12.87 -5.05
C ASP A 20 -12.20 12.91 -5.67
N LYS A 21 -12.40 12.35 -6.88
CA LYS A 21 -13.71 12.33 -7.57
C LYS A 21 -14.53 11.07 -7.31
N PHE A 22 -13.95 9.98 -6.78
CA PHE A 22 -14.63 8.70 -6.73
C PHE A 22 -14.23 7.86 -5.50
N ASN A 23 -15.19 7.59 -4.60
CA ASN A 23 -15.03 6.63 -3.50
C ASN A 23 -15.00 5.20 -4.05
N TYR A 24 -13.82 4.61 -4.21
CA TYR A 24 -13.65 3.19 -4.55
C TYR A 24 -13.40 2.36 -3.29
N PHE A 25 -14.04 1.19 -3.21
CA PHE A 25 -13.61 0.14 -2.28
C PHE A 25 -12.59 -0.74 -3.00
N VAL A 26 -11.33 -0.67 -2.57
CA VAL A 26 -10.24 -1.47 -3.13
C VAL A 26 -9.80 -2.48 -2.10
N TYR A 27 -9.95 -3.76 -2.43
CA TYR A 27 -9.42 -4.86 -1.64
C TYR A 27 -8.18 -5.40 -2.34
N SER A 28 -7.09 -5.57 -1.60
CA SER A 28 -5.88 -6.18 -2.12
C SER A 28 -5.46 -7.38 -1.29
N ILE A 29 -5.05 -8.45 -1.96
CA ILE A 29 -4.39 -9.61 -1.38
C ILE A 29 -3.02 -9.75 -2.03
N GLY A 30 -2.01 -10.04 -1.23
CA GLY A 30 -0.65 -10.15 -1.73
C GLY A 30 0.21 -11.04 -0.84
N LEU A 31 1.31 -11.49 -1.42
CA LEU A 31 2.42 -12.10 -0.68
C LEU A 31 3.54 -11.08 -0.61
N THR A 32 4.17 -10.94 0.54
CA THR A 32 5.16 -9.91 0.77
C THR A 32 6.47 -10.56 1.23
N GLU A 33 7.53 -10.37 0.46
CA GLU A 33 8.88 -10.74 0.86
C GLU A 33 9.66 -9.48 1.23
N ARG A 34 10.27 -9.48 2.41
CA ARG A 34 10.94 -8.31 2.96
C ARG A 34 12.32 -8.68 3.49
N TYR A 35 13.32 -7.93 3.04
CA TYR A 35 14.69 -8.01 3.54
C TYR A 35 15.03 -6.77 4.35
N SER A 36 15.49 -6.95 5.59
CA SER A 36 15.85 -5.87 6.49
C SER A 36 17.36 -5.85 6.77
N ILE A 37 17.98 -4.69 6.57
CA ILE A 37 19.39 -4.41 6.84
C ILE A 37 19.50 -3.69 8.19
N PHE A 38 20.49 -4.09 9.00
CA PHE A 38 20.71 -3.60 10.37
C PHE A 38 19.60 -3.96 11.36
N SER A 39 19.13 -5.22 11.33
CA SER A 39 18.01 -5.70 12.14
C SER A 39 18.16 -5.52 13.67
N ASP A 40 19.39 -5.31 14.16
CA ASP A 40 19.63 -5.06 15.58
C ASP A 40 19.34 -3.61 16.02
N LYS A 41 19.29 -2.67 15.07
CA LYS A 41 19.07 -1.25 15.35
C LYS A 41 17.58 -0.91 15.40
N ARG A 42 17.25 0.19 16.10
CA ARG A 42 15.88 0.73 16.12
C ARG A 42 15.48 1.33 14.78
N LEU A 43 16.44 1.90 14.06
CA LEU A 43 16.27 2.33 12.68
C LEU A 43 16.83 1.24 11.78
N GLN A 44 15.98 0.67 10.93
CA GLN A 44 16.33 -0.38 9.98
C GLN A 44 16.03 0.10 8.58
N VAL A 45 16.87 -0.27 7.63
CA VAL A 45 16.57 -0.08 6.21
C VAL A 45 15.98 -1.39 5.71
N PHE A 46 14.99 -1.34 4.84
CA PHE A 46 14.42 -2.54 4.24
C PHE A 46 14.19 -2.37 2.75
N ALA A 47 14.11 -3.50 2.07
CA ALA A 47 13.58 -3.61 0.73
C ALA A 47 12.51 -4.70 0.74
N GLU A 48 11.34 -4.38 0.19
CA GLU A 48 10.20 -5.28 0.11
C GLU A 48 9.83 -5.50 -1.36
N VAL A 49 9.40 -6.71 -1.70
CA VAL A 49 8.79 -7.01 -3.00
C VAL A 49 7.49 -7.76 -2.74
N SER A 50 6.42 -7.37 -3.43
CA SER A 50 5.12 -7.98 -3.22
C SER A 50 4.31 -8.07 -4.52
N PRO A 51 4.01 -9.27 -5.03
CA PRO A 51 2.89 -9.44 -5.94
C PRO A 51 1.57 -9.15 -5.21
N TYR A 52 0.68 -8.43 -5.88
CA TYR A 52 -0.65 -8.11 -5.37
C TYR A 52 -1.70 -8.39 -6.44
N PHE A 53 -2.87 -8.81 -5.96
CA PHE A 53 -4.12 -8.77 -6.71
C PHE A 53 -5.02 -7.76 -6.02
N ALA A 54 -5.48 -6.75 -6.75
CA ALA A 54 -6.39 -5.73 -6.29
C ALA A 54 -7.71 -5.82 -7.04
N HIS A 55 -8.81 -5.91 -6.28
CA HIS A 55 -10.17 -5.82 -6.79
C HIS A 55 -10.75 -4.47 -6.39
N ALA A 56 -11.07 -3.64 -7.38
CA ALA A 56 -11.78 -2.39 -7.17
C ALA A 56 -13.26 -2.59 -7.53
N TYR A 57 -14.14 -2.35 -6.56
CA TYR A 57 -15.59 -2.39 -6.74
C TYR A 57 -16.22 -1.01 -6.52
N LYS A 58 -17.17 -0.66 -7.39
CA LYS A 58 -18.01 0.52 -7.23
C LYS A 58 -19.42 0.26 -7.78
N GLU A 59 -20.42 0.67 -7.01
CA GLU A 59 -21.78 0.84 -7.52
C GLU A 59 -21.88 2.18 -8.24
N VAL A 60 -22.08 2.16 -9.56
CA VAL A 60 -22.32 3.36 -10.37
C VAL A 60 -23.79 3.39 -10.74
N TRP A 61 -24.51 4.39 -10.26
CA TRP A 61 -25.87 4.69 -10.72
C TRP A 61 -25.77 5.49 -12.01
N ASN A 62 -25.74 4.81 -13.15
CA ASN A 62 -25.86 5.44 -14.46
C ASN A 62 -27.31 5.28 -14.94
N SER A 63 -28.05 6.38 -14.98
CA SER A 63 -29.32 6.49 -15.71
C SER A 63 -30.36 5.41 -15.38
N GLY A 64 -30.59 5.12 -14.09
CA GLY A 64 -31.69 4.27 -13.62
C GLY A 64 -31.35 2.80 -13.38
N ASP A 65 -30.25 2.29 -13.92
CA ASP A 65 -29.78 0.92 -13.68
C ASP A 65 -28.44 0.92 -12.93
N PRO A 66 -28.29 0.12 -11.84
CA PRO A 66 -27.00 -0.04 -11.18
C PRO A 66 -26.09 -0.90 -12.08
N VAL A 67 -25.12 -0.28 -12.73
CA VAL A 67 -24.06 -1.01 -13.44
C VAL A 67 -22.82 -1.01 -12.53
N PRO A 68 -22.45 -2.15 -11.92
CA PRO A 68 -21.28 -2.21 -11.07
C PRO A 68 -20.03 -2.03 -11.93
N TYR A 69 -19.21 -1.03 -11.58
CA TYR A 69 -17.87 -0.90 -12.13
C TYR A 69 -16.95 -1.81 -11.31
N THR A 70 -16.41 -2.83 -11.97
CA THR A 70 -15.42 -3.75 -11.41
C THR A 70 -14.13 -3.63 -12.20
N ASN A 71 -13.00 -3.56 -11.50
CA ASN A 71 -11.68 -3.59 -12.12
C ASN A 71 -10.78 -4.51 -11.31
N ASP A 72 -10.24 -5.52 -11.99
CA ASP A 72 -9.29 -6.47 -11.43
C ASP A 72 -7.89 -6.13 -11.93
N GLU A 73 -6.97 -5.91 -10.99
CA GLU A 73 -5.58 -5.62 -11.30
C GLU A 73 -4.67 -6.66 -10.64
N PHE A 74 -3.83 -7.30 -11.45
CA PHE A 74 -2.71 -8.09 -10.94
C PHE A 74 -1.42 -7.32 -11.22
N GLY A 75 -0.61 -7.13 -10.18
CA GLY A 75 0.61 -6.36 -10.27
C GLY A 75 1.69 -6.85 -9.33
N CYS A 76 2.84 -6.21 -9.41
CA CYS A 76 3.95 -6.38 -8.50
C CYS A 76 4.53 -5.01 -8.19
N TYR A 77 4.99 -4.82 -6.96
CA TYR A 77 5.76 -3.65 -6.58
C TYR A 77 7.05 -4.03 -5.85
N ALA A 78 8.05 -3.17 -5.98
CA ALA A 78 9.22 -3.17 -5.13
C ALA A 78 9.21 -1.90 -4.26
N ALA A 79 9.52 -2.02 -2.99
CA ALA A 79 9.45 -0.94 -2.02
C ALA A 79 10.70 -0.88 -1.13
N PRO A 80 11.69 -0.05 -1.48
CA PRO A 80 12.72 0.36 -0.52
C PRO A 80 12.12 1.27 0.55
N GLY A 81 12.59 1.13 1.79
CA GLY A 81 12.08 1.90 2.91
C GLY A 81 12.95 1.86 4.17
N VAL A 82 12.46 2.55 5.19
CA VAL A 82 13.04 2.58 6.52
C VAL A 82 11.98 2.29 7.57
N THR A 83 12.37 1.55 8.59
CA THR A 83 11.54 1.21 9.75
C THR A 83 12.13 1.79 11.01
N LEU A 84 11.28 2.43 11.81
CA LEU A 84 11.59 2.90 13.14
C LEU A 84 10.81 2.08 14.18
N TYR A 85 11.53 1.32 15.00
CA TYR A 85 10.97 0.61 16.13
C TYR A 85 10.88 1.49 17.37
N SER A 86 9.79 1.36 18.11
CA SER A 86 9.64 1.94 19.44
C SER A 86 10.68 1.37 20.42
N LYS A 87 10.92 2.05 21.55
CA LYS A 87 11.87 1.58 22.58
C LYS A 87 11.53 0.18 23.10
N SER A 88 10.25 -0.16 23.16
CA SER A 88 9.75 -1.48 23.57
C SER A 88 9.66 -2.49 22.41
N ARG A 89 9.99 -2.09 21.17
CA ARG A 89 9.82 -2.84 19.92
C ARG A 89 8.40 -3.33 19.61
N ARG A 90 7.42 -3.01 20.44
CA ARG A 90 5.99 -3.37 20.28
C ARG A 90 5.30 -2.64 19.14
N VAL A 91 5.83 -1.50 18.72
CA VAL A 91 5.29 -0.71 17.62
C VAL A 91 6.42 -0.40 16.67
N SER A 92 6.19 -0.54 15.37
CA SER A 92 7.10 -0.06 14.33
C SER A 92 6.38 0.83 13.34
N PHE A 93 7.12 1.81 12.83
CA PHE A 93 6.67 2.74 11.81
C PHE A 93 7.53 2.54 10.58
N ASP A 94 6.91 2.19 9.47
CA ASP A 94 7.57 2.00 8.18
C ASP A 94 7.25 3.19 7.29
N LEU A 95 8.27 3.75 6.66
CA LEU A 95 8.17 4.74 5.60
C LEU A 95 8.87 4.18 4.36
N TYR A 96 8.16 4.06 3.26
CA TYR A 96 8.66 3.36 2.07
C TYR A 96 8.09 3.94 0.78
N TYR A 97 8.83 3.70 -0.30
CA TYR A 97 8.47 4.18 -1.62
C TYR A 97 8.14 2.99 -2.50
N GLU A 98 6.86 2.80 -2.80
CA GLU A 98 6.37 1.72 -3.66
C GLU A 98 6.62 2.08 -5.14
N ILE A 99 7.33 1.21 -5.85
CA ILE A 99 7.60 1.29 -7.29
C ILE A 99 6.84 0.13 -7.93
N PHE A 100 5.75 0.45 -8.60
CA PHE A 100 4.91 -0.53 -9.29
C PHE A 100 5.49 -0.82 -10.69
N PHE A 101 5.51 -2.09 -11.08
CA PHE A 101 6.00 -2.50 -12.40
C PHE A 101 5.13 -1.96 -13.55
N THR A 102 3.91 -1.52 -13.24
CA THR A 102 3.00 -0.79 -14.15
C THR A 102 3.47 0.65 -14.44
N GLY A 103 4.52 1.13 -13.77
CA GLY A 103 5.10 2.46 -13.96
C GLY A 103 4.60 3.51 -12.96
N HIS A 104 3.76 3.10 -12.01
CA HIS A 104 3.29 3.99 -10.94
C HIS A 104 4.27 3.99 -9.76
N THR A 105 4.29 5.08 -9.03
CA THR A 105 5.10 5.21 -7.82
C THR A 105 4.29 5.86 -6.71
N MET A 106 4.47 5.42 -5.48
CA MET A 106 3.72 5.93 -4.34
C MET A 106 4.60 6.01 -3.10
N LEU A 107 4.52 7.13 -2.38
CA LEU A 107 5.11 7.22 -1.04
C LEU A 107 4.08 6.73 -0.02
N SER A 108 4.43 5.72 0.75
CA SER A 108 3.54 5.02 1.66
C SER A 108 4.14 4.94 3.05
N TYR A 109 3.29 4.95 4.07
CA TYR A 109 3.69 4.63 5.43
C TYR A 109 2.78 3.55 6.03
N LYS A 110 3.34 2.79 6.98
CA LYS A 110 2.65 1.68 7.67
C LYS A 110 2.98 1.75 9.16
N VAL A 111 1.98 1.58 10.00
CA VAL A 111 2.14 1.39 11.44
C VAL A 111 1.88 -0.07 11.77
N ASN A 112 2.81 -0.70 12.46
CA ASN A 112 2.81 -2.11 12.80
C ASN A 112 2.75 -2.29 14.31
N TYR A 113 1.89 -3.19 14.77
CA TYR A 113 1.86 -3.65 16.16
C TYR A 113 2.45 -5.05 16.24
N ASN A 114 3.58 -5.16 16.94
CA ASN A 114 4.30 -6.41 17.20
C ASN A 114 3.93 -6.88 18.60
N PHE A 115 3.13 -7.95 18.71
CA PHE A 115 2.72 -8.58 19.95
C PHE A 115 3.62 -9.77 20.29
#